data_AF-A0A849ZIX3-F1
#
_entry.id   AF-A0A849ZIX3-F1
#
_cell.length_a   1.000
_cell.length_b   1.000
_cell.length_c   1.000
_cell.angle_alpha   90.00
_cell.angle_beta   90.00
_cell.angle_gamma   90.00
#
_symmetry.space_group_name_H-M   'P 1'
#
loop_
_entity.id
_entity.type
_entity.pdbx_description
1 polymer ?
#
loop_
_entity_poly.entity_id
_entity_poly.type
_entity_poly.pdbx_seq_one_letter_code
_entity_poly.pdbx_strand_id
1 'polypeptide(L)'
;MALYLGLLGTIFGIMKAFGQFAAGEHQDVELLGRGISEALVTTAWGLSIAIPCLVFVHVFRHRLITLERATFPEVALSIHRHLAAAPEEPRRTDPVVAAVQP
;
A
#
# COMPACT_ATOMS: atom_id res chain seq x y z
N MET A 1 1.86 5.07 5.36
CA MET A 1 2.85 6.17 5.56
C MET A 1 2.57 7.05 6.79
N ALA A 2 1.34 7.13 7.31
CA ALA A 2 1.03 7.91 8.52
C ALA A 2 1.78 7.47 9.81
N LEU A 3 2.04 6.17 9.99
CA LEU A 3 2.79 5.65 11.14
C LEU A 3 4.26 6.15 11.18
N TYR A 4 4.89 6.26 10.00
CA TYR A 4 6.28 6.75 9.90
C TYR A 4 6.40 8.24 10.23
N LEU A 5 5.35 9.04 9.99
CA LEU A 5 5.30 10.44 10.41
C LEU A 5 5.23 10.58 11.95
N GLY A 6 4.56 9.66 12.64
CA GLY A 6 4.55 9.61 14.11
C GLY A 6 5.91 9.22 14.71
N LEU A 7 6.61 8.25 14.10
CA LEU A 7 7.97 7.87 14.47
C LEU A 7 8.99 9.01 14.21
N LEU A 8 8.83 9.75 13.11
CA LEU A 8 9.68 10.91 12.79
C LEU A 8 9.56 12.00 13.87
N GLY A 9 8.35 12.26 14.37
CA GLY A 9 8.11 13.24 15.43
C GLY A 9 8.81 12.89 16.75
N THR A 10 8.86 11.60 17.10
CA THR A 10 9.60 11.12 18.28
C THR A 10 11.10 11.33 18.13
N ILE A 11 11.67 11.08 16.94
CA ILE A 11 13.09 11.32 16.66
C ILE A 11 13.43 12.81 16.75
N PHE A 12 12.59 13.69 16.20
CA PHE A 12 12.82 15.14 16.24
C PHE A 12 12.74 15.70 17.67
N GLY A 13 11.81 15.21 18.50
CA GLY A 13 11.69 15.60 19.91
C GLY A 13 12.89 15.18 20.74
N ILE A 14 13.36 13.93 20.58
CA ILE A 14 14.57 13.43 21.26
C ILE A 14 15.81 14.21 20.80
N MET A 15 15.95 14.50 19.50
CA MET A 15 17.07 15.28 18.96
C MET A 15 17.13 16.69 19.55
N LYS A 16 15.99 17.36 19.70
CA LYS A 16 15.91 18.71 20.28
C LYS A 16 16.23 18.70 21.78
N ALA A 17 15.75 17.70 22.52
CA ALA A 17 16.06 17.53 23.94
C ALA A 17 17.56 17.28 24.17
N PHE A 18 18.18 16.43 23.37
CA PHE A 18 19.63 16.19 23.41
C PHE A 18 20.45 17.43 23.00
N GLY A 19 19.98 18.22 22.03
CA GLY A 19 20.63 19.46 21.62
C GLY A 19 20.65 20.52 22.73
N GLN A 20 19.57 20.63 23.52
CA GLN A 20 19.55 21.53 24.69
C GLN A 20 20.37 20.99 25.87
N PHE A 21 20.39 19.66 26.06
CA PHE A 21 21.24 19.02 27.07
C PHE A 21 22.74 19.19 26.77
N ALA A 22 23.13 19.15 25.49
CA ALA A 22 24.52 19.34 25.07
C ALA A 22 25.03 20.80 25.19
N ALA A 23 24.11 21.78 25.32
CA ALA A 23 24.43 23.20 25.39
C ALA A 23 24.37 23.79 26.82
N GLY A 24 23.91 23.02 27.82
CA GLY A 24 23.75 23.48 29.20
C GLY A 24 24.86 23.01 30.14
N GLU A 25 25.41 23.93 30.93
CA GLU A 25 26.45 23.68 31.95
C GLU A 25 25.96 22.88 33.17
N HIS A 26 24.63 22.78 33.37
CA HIS A 26 24.01 22.05 34.48
C HIS A 26 23.01 21.03 33.91
N GLN A 27 23.19 19.75 34.23
CA GLN A 27 22.37 18.64 33.75
C GLN A 27 20.98 18.64 34.43
N ASP A 28 20.07 19.51 33.97
CA ASP A 28 18.70 19.58 34.48
C ASP A 28 17.85 18.42 33.94
N VAL A 29 17.69 17.39 34.79
CA VAL A 29 16.86 16.19 34.54
C VAL A 29 15.39 16.55 34.25
N GLU A 30 14.92 17.69 34.75
CA GLU A 30 13.57 18.22 34.50
C GLU A 30 13.35 18.59 33.03
N LEU A 31 14.37 19.14 32.36
CA LEU A 31 14.29 19.50 30.94
C LEU A 31 14.18 18.24 30.05
N LEU A 32 14.88 17.18 30.44
CA LEU A 32 14.84 15.87 29.77
C LEU A 32 13.44 15.25 29.88
N GLY A 33 12.84 15.26 31.07
CA GLY A 33 11.49 14.73 31.31
C GLY A 33 10.44 15.46 30.45
N ARG A 34 10.59 16.77 30.28
CA ARG A 34 9.70 17.56 29.42
C ARG A 34 9.77 17.15 27.95
N GLY A 35 10.98 16.95 27.41
CA GLY A 35 11.20 16.54 26.02
C GLY A 35 10.63 15.16 25.69
N ILE A 36 10.68 14.21 26.64
CA ILE A 36 10.07 12.88 26.47
C ILE A 36 8.54 12.98 26.45
N SER A 37 7.95 13.83 27.31
CA SER A 37 6.49 14.03 27.33
C SER A 37 5.97 14.61 26.01
N GLU A 38 6.71 15.54 25.41
CA GLU A 38 6.32 16.22 24.18
C GLU A 38 6.38 15.26 22.98
N ALA A 39 7.37 14.35 22.97
CA ALA A 39 7.47 13.28 22.00
C ALA A 39 6.33 12.25 22.11
N LEU A 40 5.90 11.93 23.33
CA LEU A 40 4.74 11.04 23.58
C LEU A 40 3.43 11.67 23.10
N VAL A 41 3.22 12.96 23.36
CA VAL A 41 2.02 13.70 22.91
C VAL A 41 1.96 13.75 21.38
N THR A 42 3.08 14.04 20.71
CA THR A 42 3.16 14.03 19.24
C THR A 42 2.82 12.66 18.65
N THR A 43 3.24 11.58 19.32
CA THR A 43 2.92 10.21 18.92
C THR A 43 1.43 9.91 19.06
N ALA A 44 0.81 10.35 20.16
CA ALA A 44 -0.62 10.21 20.38
C ALA A 44 -1.45 10.93 19.30
N TRP A 45 -1.01 12.13 18.88
CA TRP A 45 -1.63 12.85 17.75
C TRP A 45 -1.47 12.11 16.43
N GLY A 46 -0.28 11.59 16.13
CA GLY A 46 -0.04 10.79 14.93
C GLY A 46 -0.93 9.55 14.87
N LEU A 47 -1.12 8.85 15.99
CA LEU A 47 -2.01 7.69 16.07
C LEU A 47 -3.49 8.08 15.95
N SER A 48 -3.89 9.21 16.55
CA SER A 48 -5.25 9.74 16.47
C SER A 48 -5.69 10.07 15.04
N ILE A 49 -4.75 10.48 14.18
CA ILE A 49 -5.02 10.76 12.75
C ILE A 49 -4.89 9.49 11.90
N ALA A 50 -4.02 8.55 12.29
CA ALA A 50 -3.78 7.31 11.53
C ALA A 50 -5.02 6.39 11.48
N ILE A 51 -5.72 6.23 12.60
CA ILE A 51 -6.92 5.38 12.70
C ILE A 51 -8.03 5.83 11.72
N PRO A 52 -8.49 7.10 11.74
CA PRO A 52 -9.55 7.54 10.82
C PRO A 52 -9.10 7.48 9.35
N CYS A 53 -7.83 7.77 9.05
CA CYS A 53 -7.28 7.65 7.70
C CYS A 53 -7.37 6.19 7.18
N LEU A 54 -7.06 5.21 8.03
CA LEU A 54 -7.15 3.79 7.67
C LEU A 54 -8.60 3.36 7.41
N VAL A 55 -9.53 3.80 8.26
CA VAL A 55 -10.97 3.52 8.08
C VAL A 55 -11.47 4.09 6.75
N PHE A 56 -11.10 5.34 6.44
CA PHE A 56 -11.49 5.99 5.19
C PHE A 56 -10.98 5.24 3.96
N VAL A 57 -9.70 4.84 3.96
CA VAL A 57 -9.11 4.06 2.86
C VAL A 57 -9.79 2.71 2.70
N HIS A 58 -10.15 2.05 3.81
CA HIS A 58 -10.85 0.77 3.76
C HIS A 58 -12.24 0.92 3.12
N VAL A 59 -13.01 1.92 3.54
CA VAL A 59 -14.34 2.22 2.97
C VAL A 59 -14.24 2.59 1.49
N PHE A 60 -13.28 3.45 1.12
CA PHE A 60 -13.13 3.92 -0.25
C PHE A 60 -12.69 2.78 -1.20
N ARG A 61 -11.75 1.94 -0.77
CA ARG A 61 -11.36 0.73 -1.53
C ARG A 61 -12.52 -0.25 -1.67
N HIS A 62 -13.31 -0.45 -0.62
CA HIS A 62 -14.48 -1.33 -0.71
C HIS A 62 -15.49 -0.82 -1.74
N ARG A 63 -15.68 0.50 -1.86
CA ARG A 63 -16.55 1.09 -2.89
C ARG A 63 -15.97 0.99 -4.29
N LEU A 64 -14.67 1.20 -4.46
CA LEU A 64 -13.98 1.02 -5.75
C LEU A 64 -14.10 -0.43 -6.26
N ILE A 65 -13.85 -1.42 -5.40
CA ILE A 65 -13.97 -2.84 -5.74
C ILE A 65 -15.42 -3.21 -6.08
N THR A 66 -16.40 -2.58 -5.41
CA THR A 66 -17.82 -2.81 -5.72
C THR A 66 -18.18 -2.30 -7.12
N LEU A 67 -17.62 -1.16 -7.54
CA LEU A 67 -17.81 -0.63 -8.90
C LEU A 67 -17.11 -1.50 -9.94
N GLU A 68 -15.88 -1.94 -9.65
CA GLU A 68 -15.12 -2.80 -10.55
C GLU A 68 -15.82 -4.14 -10.79
N ARG A 69 -16.40 -4.75 -9.75
CA ARG A 69 -17.16 -6.01 -9.86
C ARG A 69 -18.40 -5.92 -10.75
N ALA A 70 -18.99 -4.75 -10.93
CA ALA A 70 -20.12 -4.56 -11.85
C ALA A 70 -19.69 -4.55 -13.32
N THR A 71 -18.48 -4.07 -13.61
CA THR A 71 -17.99 -3.87 -14.99
C THR A 71 -17.15 -5.06 -15.51
N PHE A 72 -16.38 -5.71 -14.64
CA PHE A 72 -15.45 -6.78 -15.02
C PHE A 72 -16.07 -8.02 -15.69
N PRO A 73 -17.24 -8.55 -15.27
CA PRO A 73 -17.79 -9.77 -15.87
C PRO A 73 -18.22 -9.57 -17.34
N GLU A 74 -18.65 -8.37 -17.73
CA GLU A 74 -19.04 -8.09 -19.12
C GLU A 74 -17.83 -8.09 -20.07
N VAL A 75 -16.70 -7.52 -19.63
CA VAL A 75 -15.46 -7.51 -20.41
C VAL A 75 -14.88 -8.92 -20.55
N ALA A 76 -14.92 -9.72 -19.48
CA ALA A 76 -14.45 -11.11 -19.53
C ALA A 76 -15.27 -11.99 -20.49
N LEU A 77 -16.59 -11.81 -20.52
CA LEU A 77 -17.48 -12.53 -21.44
C LEU A 77 -17.36 -12.04 -22.89
N SER A 78 -17.09 -10.75 -23.11
CA SER A 78 -16.76 -10.19 -24.42
C SER A 78 -15.51 -10.84 -25.02
N ILE A 79 -14.42 -10.87 -24.25
CA ILE A 79 -13.15 -11.46 -24.69
C ILE A 79 -13.32 -12.96 -24.97
N HIS A 80 -14.02 -13.69 -24.11
CA HIS A 80 -14.24 -15.12 -24.33
C HIS A 80 -15.08 -15.39 -25.58
N ARG A 81 -16.10 -14.57 -25.88
CA ARG A 81 -16.87 -14.67 -27.14
C ARG A 81 -16.02 -14.38 -28.37
N HIS A 82 -15.12 -13.39 -28.30
CA HIS A 82 -14.23 -13.04 -29.42
C HIS A 82 -13.14 -14.11 -29.64
N LEU A 83 -12.67 -14.79 -28.58
CA LEU A 83 -11.75 -15.93 -28.71
C LEU A 83 -12.46 -17.23 -29.11
N ALA A 84 -13.69 -17.46 -28.64
CA ALA A 84 -14.50 -18.61 -29.06
C ALA A 84 -14.97 -18.50 -30.53
N ALA A 85 -14.94 -17.28 -31.09
CA ALA A 85 -15.17 -17.02 -32.51
C ALA A 85 -13.90 -17.18 -33.37
N ALA A 86 -12.72 -17.40 -32.77
CA ALA A 86 -11.56 -17.83 -33.53
C ALA A 86 -11.81 -19.28 -33.98
N PRO A 87 -11.91 -19.56 -35.28
CA PRO A 87 -12.12 -20.91 -35.77
C PRO A 87 -10.95 -21.77 -35.30
N GLU A 88 -11.25 -22.99 -34.83
CA GLU A 88 -10.30 -24.10 -34.85
C GLU A 88 -9.49 -24.01 -36.15
N GLU A 89 -8.20 -23.68 -36.04
CA GLU A 89 -7.27 -23.78 -37.15
C GLU A 89 -7.28 -25.27 -37.53
N PRO A 90 -7.83 -25.62 -38.70
CA PRO A 90 -8.05 -27.02 -39.01
C PRO A 90 -6.69 -27.68 -39.03
N ARG A 91 -6.52 -28.66 -38.15
CA ARG A 91 -5.40 -29.61 -38.12
C ARG A 91 -5.15 -30.03 -39.57
N ARG A 92 -4.19 -29.36 -40.19
CA ARG A 92 -3.62 -29.74 -41.46
C ARG A 92 -2.79 -30.97 -41.14
N THR A 93 -3.47 -32.11 -41.04
CA THR A 93 -2.88 -33.40 -41.37
C THR A 93 -2.45 -33.29 -42.82
N ASP A 94 -1.30 -32.66 -43.01
CA ASP A 94 -0.61 -32.63 -44.27
C ASP A 94 -0.28 -34.09 -44.62
N PRO A 95 -0.52 -34.51 -45.88
CA PRO A 95 -0.33 -35.87 -46.36
C PRO A 95 1.15 -36.27 -46.49
N VAL A 96 1.98 -35.96 -45.49
CA VAL A 96 3.40 -36.35 -45.42
C VAL A 96 3.57 -37.85 -45.17
N VAL A 97 2.52 -38.56 -44.75
CA VAL A 97 2.54 -40.04 -44.60
C VAL A 97 2.23 -40.78 -45.90
N ALA A 98 1.76 -40.10 -46.96
CA ALA A 98 1.42 -40.74 -48.24
C ALA A 98 2.59 -40.80 -49.25
N ALA A 99 3.70 -40.11 -48.99
CA ALA A 99 4.86 -40.07 -49.88
C ALA A 99 6.07 -40.89 -49.40
N VAL A 100 5.88 -41.78 -48.41
CA VAL A 100 6.85 -42.82 -48.01
C VAL A 100 6.38 -44.17 -48.57
N GLN A 101 6.35 -44.25 -49.89
CA GLN A 101 6.47 -45.46 -50.71
C GLN A 101 7.15 -44.94 -52.00
N PRO A 102 8.34 -45.43 -52.37
CA PRO A 102 8.66 -46.85 -52.57
C PRO A 102 9.60 -47.49 -51.55
#